data_AF-A0A9X9LUI9-F1
#
_entry.id   AF-A0A9X9LUI9-F1
#
_cell.length_a   1.000
_cell.length_b   1.000
_cell.length_c   1.000
_cell.angle_alpha   90.00
_cell.angle_beta   90.00
_cell.angle_gamma   90.00
#
_symmetry.space_group_name_H-M   'P 1'
#
loop_
_entity.id
_entity.type
_entity.pdbx_description
1 polymer ?
#
loop_
_entity_poly.entity_id
_entity_poly.type
_entity_poly.pdbx_seq_one_letter_code
_entity_poly.pdbx_strand_id
1 'polypeptide(L)' 'MELNIFFPATCCQKLIEMDDECKLCTFYEKQRATEAASAAVGEEGKGDVI' A
#
# COMPACT_ATOMS: atom_id res chain seq x y z
N MET A 1 -15.12 -1.33 -9.24
CA MET A 1 -13.66 -1.03 -9.38
C MET A 1 -12.90 -2.32 -9.10
N GLU A 2 -11.73 -2.52 -9.70
CA GLU A 2 -10.98 -3.78 -9.59
C GLU A 2 -9.69 -3.57 -8.79
N LEU A 3 -9.46 -4.40 -7.76
CA LEU A 3 -8.25 -4.38 -6.95
C LEU A 3 -7.38 -5.59 -7.28
N ASN A 4 -6.15 -5.35 -7.74
CA ASN A 4 -5.19 -6.40 -8.03
C ASN A 4 -4.25 -6.59 -6.83
N ILE A 5 -4.28 -7.76 -6.19
CA ILE A 5 -3.36 -8.12 -5.11
C ILE A 5 -2.32 -9.09 -5.67
N PHE A 6 -1.05 -8.69 -5.65
CA PHE A 6 0.06 -9.54 -6.09
C PHE A 6 0.73 -10.22 -4.89
N PHE A 7 0.97 -11.53 -5.01
CA PHE A 7 1.67 -12.30 -3.99
C PHE A 7 3.07 -12.70 -4.49
N PRO A 8 4.13 -11.99 -4.07
CA PRO A 8 5.47 -12.17 -4.63
C PRO A 8 6.06 -13.56 -4.37
N ALA A 9 5.68 -14.21 -3.27
CA ALA A 9 6.19 -15.54 -2.93
C ALA A 9 5.64 -16.67 -3.82
N THR A 10 4.49 -16.46 -4.45
CA THR A 10 3.88 -17.46 -5.38
C THR A 10 3.88 -16.99 -6.83
N CYS A 11 4.30 -15.75 -7.09
CA CYS A 11 4.15 -15.06 -8.38
C CYS A 11 2.70 -15.06 -8.92
N CYS A 12 1.72 -15.28 -8.04
CA CYS A 12 0.30 -15.25 -8.42
C CYS A 12 -0.27 -13.86 -8.14
N GLN A 13 -1.18 -13.44 -9.00
CA GLN A 13 -2.04 -12.29 -8.78
C GLN A 13 -3.47 -12.75 -8.57
N LYS A 14 -4.18 -12.07 -7.66
CA LYS A 14 -5.61 -12.27 -7.46
C LYS A 14 -6.35 -10.97 -7.70
N LEU A 15 -7.34 -11.07 -8.57
CA LEU A 15 -8.24 -9.99 -8.93
C LEU A 15 -9.45 -10.04 -8.02
N ILE A 16 -9.80 -8.90 -7.41
CA ILE A 16 -10.98 -8.77 -6.57
C ILE A 16 -11.83 -7.65 -7.14
N GLU A 17 -13.02 -8.01 -7.62
CA GLU A 17 -14.04 -7.06 -8.03
C GLU A 17 -14.73 -6.49 -6.79
N MET A 18 -14.71 -5.17 -6.66
CA MET A 18 -15.30 -4.45 -5.55
C MET A 18 -16.35 -3.48 -6.08
N ASP A 19 -17.60 -3.76 -5.74
CA ASP A 19 -18.81 -3.05 -6.21
C ASP A 19 -19.11 -1.80 -5.38
N ASP A 20 -18.64 -1.77 -4.12
CA ASP A 20 -18.99 -0.73 -3.14
C ASP A 20 -17.95 0.41 -3.15
N GLU A 21 -18.26 1.44 -3.92
CA GLU A 21 -17.45 2.65 -4.11
C GLU A 21 -17.14 3.42 -2.79
N CYS A 22 -18.07 3.41 -1.83
CA CYS A 22 -17.91 4.10 -0.54
C CYS A 22 -16.85 3.43 0.35
N LYS A 23 -16.76 2.10 0.36
CA LYS A 23 -15.74 1.37 1.14
C LYS A 23 -14.33 1.55 0.56
N LEU A 24 -14.22 1.71 -0.75
CA LEU A 24 -12.95 1.95 -1.45
C LEU A 24 -12.34 3.31 -1.10
N CYS A 25 -13.16 4.37 -1.01
CA CYS A 25 -12.66 5.71 -0.72
C CYS A 25 -11.93 5.76 0.63
N THR A 26 -12.55 5.16 1.66
CA THR A 26 -11.95 5.05 3.00
C THR A 26 -10.67 4.20 2.99
N PHE A 27 -10.65 3.11 2.24
CA PHE A 27 -9.47 2.25 2.12
C PHE A 27 -8.30 2.95 1.40
N TYR A 28 -8.59 3.69 0.33
CA TYR A 28 -7.58 4.39 -0.46
C TYR A 28 -6.93 5.54 0.33
N GLU A 29 -7.72 6.31 1.08
CA GLU A 29 -7.18 7.35 1.97
C GLU A 29 -6.31 6.75 3.09
N LYS A 30 -6.75 5.63 3.71
CA LYS A 30 -5.98 4.91 4.73
C LYS A 30 -4.65 4.37 4.17
N GLN A 31 -4.68 3.76 2.98
CA GLN A 31 -3.48 3.24 2.30
C GLN A 31 -2.50 4.36 1.97
N ARG A 32 -2.97 5.47 1.38
CA ARG A 32 -2.10 6.63 1.06
C ARG A 32 -1.49 7.26 2.30
N ALA A 33 -2.25 7.38 3.40
CA ALA A 33 -1.71 7.89 4.65
C ALA A 33 -0.64 6.96 5.24
N THR A 34 -0.83 5.64 5.14
CA THR A 34 0.12 4.64 5.63
C THR A 34 1.38 4.58 4.78
N GLU A 35 1.24 4.65 3.45
CA GLU A 35 2.37 4.72 2.52
C GLU A 35 3.18 6.01 2.73
N ALA A 36 2.52 7.16 2.88
CA ALA A 36 3.18 8.43 3.18
C ALA A 36 3.90 8.42 4.54
N ALA A 37 3.32 7.80 5.57
CA ALA A 37 3.97 7.63 6.88
C ALA A 37 5.16 6.67 6.82
N SER A 38 5.05 5.58 6.05
CA SER A 38 6.14 4.63 5.80
C SER A 38 7.28 5.25 4.98
N ALA A 39 6.96 6.14 4.05
CA ALA A 39 7.95 6.90 3.30
C ALA A 39 8.69 7.92 4.20
N ALA A 40 8.00 8.53 5.17
CA ALA A 40 8.59 9.48 6.11
C ALA A 40 9.53 8.82 7.14
N VAL A 41 9.29 7.55 7.53
CA VAL A 41 10.15 6.82 8.49
C VAL A 41 11.44 6.28 7.85
N GLY A 42 11.57 6.33 6.53
CA GLY A 42 12.78 5.92 5.80
C GLY A 42 13.89 6.99 5.74
N GLU A 43 13.62 8.23 6.15
CA GLU A 43 14.57 9.35 6.11
C GLU A 43 15.34 9.57 7.43
N GLU A 44 15.05 8.81 8.49
CA GLU A 44 15.80 8.86 9.76
C GLU A 44 16.68 7.60 9.90
N GLY A 45 17.67 7.47 9.01
CA GLY A 45 18.55 6.30 8.98
C GLY A 45 19.82 6.49 8.19
N LYS A 46 20.30 7.73 8.07
CA LYS A 46 21.62 8.03 7.50
C LYS A 46 22.50 8.64 8.60
N GLY A 47 22.73 7.82 9.63
CA GLY A 47 23.79 8.05 10.60
C GLY A 47 25.13 7.89 9.89
N ASP A 48 25.82 9.01 9.74
CA ASP A 48 27.25 9.07 9.46
C ASP A 48 28.02 8.18 10.45
N VAL A 49 28.67 7.14 9.94
CA VAL A 49 29.77 6.43 10.61
C VAL A 49 30.83 6.16 9.55
N ILE A 50 31.88 6.99 9.62
CA ILE A 50 33.28 6.88 9.12
C ILE A 50 33.55 5.80 8.06
#